data_AF-A0A2E0U6Q8-F1
#
_entry.id   AF-A0A2E0U6Q8-F1
#
_cell.length_a   1.000
_cell.length_b   1.000
_cell.length_c   1.000
_cell.angle_alpha   90.00
_cell.angle_beta   90.00
_cell.angle_gamma   90.00
#
_symmetry.space_group_name_H-M   'P 1'
#
loop_
_entity.id
_entity.type
_entity.pdbx_description
1 polymer ?
#
loop_
_entity_poly.entity_id
_entity_poly.type
_entity_poly.pdbx_seq_one_letter_code
_entity_poly.pdbx_strand_id
1 'polypeptide(L)'
;MKRIAKLSVGACALLAVAACDSGTVIKADSSTPTAQSGEATLATVRENMEAPADTRGPSIDPAAANIDPFSGIYSTKQREAFEANYEDMAGADDAVTASLEETNEFLSNEASTVDTSGYRNGLECAARFDLASKKGAIPAHEAQARAKEVLMTTSVSYEGFVRPDASEDQREPLVEEYRGQTYRNYMLVRDEMKSDKEADALLAEAEACYAALGLEPVQPEQVEDTAADAEG
;
A
#
# COMPACT_ATOMS: atom_id res chain seq x y z
N MET A 1 -6.95 58.66 -14.95
CA MET A 1 -6.52 57.47 -14.18
C MET A 1 -7.70 57.03 -13.32
N LYS A 2 -8.13 55.76 -13.46
CA LYS A 2 -9.45 55.24 -13.06
C LYS A 2 -9.46 54.67 -11.61
N ARG A 3 -10.68 54.55 -11.10
CA ARG A 3 -11.15 54.44 -9.70
C ARG A 3 -10.75 53.16 -8.94
N ILE A 4 -10.67 53.29 -7.61
CA ILE A 4 -10.70 52.23 -6.60
C ILE A 4 -12.13 51.67 -6.47
N ALA A 5 -12.28 50.36 -6.31
CA ALA A 5 -13.44 49.73 -5.69
C ALA A 5 -13.02 48.47 -4.90
N LYS A 6 -13.63 48.32 -3.71
CA LYS A 6 -13.38 47.32 -2.66
C LYS A 6 -14.28 46.07 -2.81
N LEU A 7 -13.82 44.97 -2.21
CA LEU A 7 -14.52 43.87 -1.49
C LEU A 7 -15.96 43.45 -1.84
N SER A 8 -16.15 42.13 -1.97
CA SER A 8 -17.09 41.29 -1.17
C SER A 8 -16.89 39.81 -1.58
N VAL A 9 -16.35 38.93 -0.73
CA VAL A 9 -17.05 38.07 0.26
C VAL A 9 -18.05 37.08 -0.36
N GLY A 10 -17.67 35.80 -0.35
CA GLY A 10 -18.46 34.70 0.23
C GLY A 10 -19.53 34.01 -0.63
N ALA A 11 -19.34 32.71 -0.85
CA ALA A 11 -20.34 31.68 -0.53
C ALA A 11 -19.71 30.28 -0.54
N CYS A 12 -19.47 29.74 0.65
CA CYS A 12 -19.49 28.29 0.85
C CYS A 12 -20.88 27.75 0.52
N ALA A 13 -20.96 26.65 -0.20
CA ALA A 13 -22.05 25.67 -0.12
C ALA A 13 -21.42 24.30 -0.40
N LEU A 14 -21.05 23.56 0.64
CA LEU A 14 -21.87 22.49 1.22
C LEU A 14 -22.45 21.56 0.14
N LEU A 15 -21.73 20.50 -0.17
CA LEU A 15 -22.33 19.23 -0.55
C LEU A 15 -21.65 18.15 0.29
N ALA A 16 -22.12 18.05 1.53
CA ALA A 16 -21.84 16.93 2.40
C ALA A 16 -23.16 16.17 2.64
N VAL A 17 -23.11 14.89 2.25
CA VAL A 17 -23.84 13.71 2.75
C VAL A 17 -25.35 13.59 2.51
N ALA A 18 -25.69 12.61 1.66
CA ALA A 18 -26.64 11.52 1.93
C ALA A 18 -26.52 10.54 0.75
N ALA A 19 -26.60 9.23 0.84
CA ALA A 19 -26.65 8.22 1.89
C ALA A 19 -26.50 6.90 1.11
N CYS A 20 -25.95 5.85 1.73
CA CYS A 20 -26.21 4.50 1.27
C CYS A 20 -27.73 4.27 1.32
N ASP A 21 -28.39 4.22 0.16
CA ASP A 21 -29.65 3.51 0.02
C ASP A 21 -29.73 2.83 -1.35
N SER A 22 -30.29 1.64 -1.27
CA SER A 22 -30.47 0.66 -2.32
C SER A 22 -31.27 1.18 -3.53
N GLY A 23 -30.78 0.87 -4.72
CA GLY A 23 -31.60 0.70 -5.92
C GLY A 23 -32.37 1.93 -6.41
N THR A 24 -31.70 2.86 -7.07
CA THR A 24 -32.35 3.65 -8.13
C THR A 24 -31.32 4.10 -9.16
N VAL A 25 -31.31 3.42 -10.31
CA VAL A 25 -30.62 3.92 -11.50
C VAL A 25 -31.36 5.17 -11.93
N ILE A 26 -30.73 6.34 -11.79
CA ILE A 26 -31.22 7.58 -12.39
C ILE A 26 -31.11 7.41 -13.90
N LYS A 27 -32.19 6.97 -14.55
CA LYS A 27 -32.30 7.04 -16.01
C LYS A 27 -32.61 8.48 -16.37
N ALA A 28 -31.70 9.11 -17.10
CA ALA A 28 -31.96 10.41 -17.70
C ALA A 28 -33.17 10.31 -18.65
N ASP A 29 -34.18 11.13 -18.37
CA ASP A 29 -35.29 11.41 -19.29
C ASP A 29 -34.74 12.12 -20.54
N SER A 30 -35.21 11.69 -21.71
CA SER A 30 -34.90 12.20 -23.06
C SER A 30 -35.14 13.70 -23.31
N SER A 31 -35.63 14.46 -22.33
CA SER A 31 -35.97 15.88 -22.47
C SER A 31 -34.98 16.85 -21.81
N THR A 32 -33.88 16.37 -21.22
CA THR A 32 -32.85 17.25 -20.63
C THR A 32 -31.84 17.69 -21.68
N PRO A 33 -31.66 18.98 -21.97
CA PRO A 33 -30.64 19.44 -22.91
C PRO A 33 -29.25 19.26 -22.29
N THR A 34 -28.47 18.31 -22.81
CA THR A 34 -27.04 18.19 -22.50
C THR A 34 -26.29 19.33 -23.16
N ALA A 35 -26.01 20.39 -22.39
CA ALA A 35 -24.97 21.34 -22.74
C ALA A 35 -23.62 20.61 -22.69
N GLN A 36 -23.09 20.28 -23.87
CA GLN A 36 -21.77 19.69 -24.05
C GLN A 36 -20.70 20.64 -23.50
N SER A 37 -20.00 20.22 -22.45
CA SER A 37 -18.65 20.67 -22.15
C SER A 37 -17.79 19.44 -21.88
N GLY A 38 -16.97 19.05 -22.85
CA GLY A 38 -16.04 17.93 -22.75
C GLY A 38 -16.27 16.90 -23.87
N GLU A 39 -15.26 16.72 -24.71
CA GLU A 39 -15.23 15.85 -25.91
C GLU A 39 -15.23 14.35 -25.56
N ALA A 40 -16.27 13.85 -24.90
CA ALA A 40 -16.52 12.42 -24.80
C ALA A 40 -17.98 12.15 -25.12
N THR A 41 -18.25 11.73 -26.35
CA THR A 41 -19.60 11.31 -26.75
C THR A 41 -19.86 9.88 -26.30
N LEU A 42 -21.12 9.48 -26.12
CA LEU A 42 -21.48 8.08 -25.84
C LEU A 42 -20.95 7.11 -26.91
N ALA A 43 -20.76 7.58 -28.15
CA ALA A 43 -20.11 6.82 -29.21
C ALA A 43 -18.62 6.59 -28.91
N THR A 44 -17.91 7.59 -28.39
CA THR A 44 -16.50 7.50 -27.97
C THR A 44 -16.31 6.53 -26.79
N VAL A 45 -17.26 6.51 -25.85
CA VAL A 45 -17.24 5.52 -24.74
C VAL A 45 -17.45 4.10 -25.26
N ARG A 46 -18.35 3.91 -26.23
CA ARG A 46 -18.61 2.60 -26.84
C ARG A 46 -17.42 2.12 -27.68
N GLU A 47 -16.80 3.00 -28.47
CA GLU A 47 -15.56 2.70 -29.20
C GLU A 47 -14.41 2.33 -28.25
N ASN A 48 -14.29 3.00 -27.10
CA ASN A 48 -13.26 2.66 -26.11
C ASN A 48 -13.55 1.36 -25.34
N MET A 49 -14.83 0.97 -25.19
CA MET A 49 -15.21 -0.33 -24.61
C MET A 49 -15.04 -1.50 -25.59
N GLU A 50 -15.21 -1.24 -26.89
CA GLU A 50 -15.07 -2.25 -27.96
C GLU A 50 -13.65 -2.27 -28.56
N ALA A 51 -12.78 -1.32 -28.17
CA ALA A 51 -11.38 -1.33 -28.55
C ALA A 51 -10.68 -2.57 -27.98
N PRO A 52 -9.90 -3.32 -28.79
CA PRO A 52 -9.07 -4.38 -28.25
C PRO A 52 -8.13 -3.78 -27.21
N ALA A 53 -8.04 -4.42 -26.03
CA ALA A 53 -7.18 -3.97 -24.95
C ALA A 53 -5.78 -3.71 -25.50
N ASP A 54 -5.24 -2.51 -25.25
CA ASP A 54 -3.88 -2.19 -25.69
C ASP A 54 -2.90 -2.99 -24.84
N THR A 55 -2.45 -4.13 -25.37
CA THR A 55 -1.49 -5.04 -24.73
C THR A 55 -0.04 -4.64 -24.95
N ARG A 56 0.22 -3.48 -25.59
CA ARG A 56 1.58 -3.05 -25.95
C ARG A 56 2.38 -2.50 -24.75
N GLY A 57 1.74 -2.28 -23.61
CA GLY A 57 2.37 -1.91 -22.35
C GLY A 57 2.03 -2.87 -21.22
N PRO A 58 2.80 -2.88 -20.11
CA PRO A 58 2.44 -3.63 -18.92
C PRO A 58 1.04 -3.20 -18.45
N SER A 59 0.13 -4.15 -18.29
CA SER A 59 -1.16 -3.88 -17.66
C SER A 59 -0.91 -3.75 -16.16
N ILE A 60 -0.86 -2.50 -15.66
CA ILE A 60 -0.68 -2.23 -14.24
C ILE A 60 -2.04 -2.39 -13.55
N ASP A 61 -2.09 -3.27 -12.54
CA ASP A 61 -3.26 -3.46 -11.69
C ASP A 61 -3.59 -2.13 -10.97
N PRO A 62 -4.79 -1.54 -11.14
CA PRO A 62 -5.18 -0.32 -10.44
C PRO A 62 -5.08 -0.44 -8.91
N ALA A 63 -5.22 -1.66 -8.36
CA ALA A 63 -5.06 -1.91 -6.93
C ALA A 63 -3.60 -1.75 -6.45
N ALA A 64 -2.61 -1.81 -7.34
CA ALA A 64 -1.20 -1.65 -6.99
C ALA A 64 -0.87 -0.27 -6.38
N ALA A 65 -1.70 0.74 -6.68
CA ALA A 65 -1.56 2.07 -6.07
C ALA A 65 -1.81 2.07 -4.55
N ASN A 66 -2.56 1.09 -4.03
CA ASN A 66 -3.03 1.04 -2.65
C ASN A 66 -2.47 -0.14 -1.86
N ILE A 67 -1.35 -0.73 -2.30
CA ILE A 67 -0.68 -1.79 -1.55
C ILE A 67 -0.22 -1.22 -0.21
N ASP A 68 -0.71 -1.83 0.86
CA ASP A 68 -0.23 -1.62 2.22
C ASP A 68 -0.06 -2.99 2.89
N PRO A 69 1.19 -3.46 3.07
CA PRO A 69 1.44 -4.79 3.64
C PRO A 69 1.12 -4.88 5.14
N PHE A 70 0.90 -3.74 5.82
CA PHE A 70 0.40 -3.71 7.20
C PHE A 70 -1.12 -3.85 7.28
N SER A 71 -1.82 -3.81 6.14
CA SER A 71 -3.25 -4.13 6.07
C SER A 71 -3.52 -5.55 6.57
N GLY A 72 -4.32 -5.65 7.63
CA GLY A 72 -4.60 -6.91 8.32
C GLY A 72 -3.47 -7.40 9.24
N ILE A 73 -2.45 -6.59 9.50
CA ILE A 73 -1.58 -6.69 10.68
C ILE A 73 -2.06 -5.65 11.71
N TYR A 74 -2.17 -4.40 11.28
CA TYR A 74 -2.65 -3.28 12.11
C TYR A 74 -4.05 -2.84 11.69
N SER A 75 -4.79 -2.24 12.63
CA SER A 75 -6.08 -1.65 12.32
C SER A 75 -5.94 -0.42 11.41
N THR A 76 -6.97 -0.09 10.63
CA THR A 76 -6.97 1.11 9.78
C THR A 76 -6.64 2.39 10.58
N LYS A 77 -7.22 2.53 11.77
CA LYS A 77 -6.97 3.69 12.64
C LYS A 77 -5.50 3.80 13.06
N GLN A 78 -4.83 2.67 13.34
CA GLN A 78 -3.41 2.67 13.68
C GLN A 78 -2.55 3.07 12.47
N ARG A 79 -2.84 2.52 11.30
CA ARG A 79 -2.11 2.85 10.07
C ARG A 79 -2.22 4.34 9.72
N GLU A 80 -3.43 4.92 9.81
CA GLU A 80 -3.64 6.36 9.62
C GLU A 80 -2.84 7.20 10.62
N ALA A 81 -2.77 6.77 11.90
CA ALA A 81 -1.97 7.46 12.91
C ALA A 81 -0.47 7.38 12.63
N PHE A 82 0.02 6.24 12.12
CA PHE A 82 1.43 6.06 11.76
C PHE A 82 1.80 6.80 10.47
N GLU A 83 0.89 6.88 9.51
CA GLU A 83 1.08 7.62 8.26
C GLU A 83 1.29 9.11 8.51
N ALA A 84 0.50 9.71 9.42
CA ALA A 84 0.69 11.11 9.81
C ALA A 84 2.11 11.39 10.34
N ASN A 85 2.70 10.45 11.11
CA ASN A 85 4.07 10.59 11.62
C ASN A 85 5.15 10.44 10.53
N TYR A 86 4.85 9.75 9.43
CA TYR A 86 5.75 9.62 8.29
C TYR A 86 5.79 10.92 7.47
N GLU A 87 4.64 11.57 7.22
CA GLU A 87 4.55 12.78 6.40
C GLU A 87 5.41 13.92 6.95
N ASP A 88 5.57 14.01 8.27
CA ASP A 88 6.40 15.01 8.95
C ASP A 88 7.92 14.80 8.72
N MET A 89 8.35 13.59 8.38
CA MET A 89 9.75 13.23 8.11
C MET A 89 10.04 13.07 6.61
N ALA A 90 9.00 12.99 5.77
CA ALA A 90 9.12 12.84 4.34
C ALA A 90 9.83 14.06 3.72
N GLY A 91 10.98 13.84 3.09
CA GLY A 91 11.75 14.89 2.39
C GLY A 91 12.87 15.54 3.20
N ALA A 92 13.13 15.07 4.42
CA ALA A 92 14.40 15.38 5.09
C ALA A 92 15.55 14.55 4.48
N ASP A 93 16.69 15.19 4.24
CA ASP A 93 17.92 14.49 3.85
C ASP A 93 18.27 13.46 4.95
N ASP A 94 18.69 12.25 4.55
CA ASP A 94 19.05 11.14 5.44
C ASP A 94 17.94 10.61 6.37
N ALA A 95 16.66 10.92 6.12
CA ALA A 95 15.53 10.50 6.96
C ALA A 95 15.47 8.97 7.19
N VAL A 96 15.78 8.16 6.18
CA VAL A 96 15.82 6.69 6.28
C VAL A 96 16.89 6.27 7.29
N THR A 97 18.10 6.78 7.15
CA THR A 97 19.24 6.42 8.01
C THR A 97 18.94 6.80 9.46
N ALA A 98 18.50 8.03 9.71
CA ALA A 98 18.18 8.50 11.05
C ALA A 98 17.06 7.68 11.71
N SER A 99 16.00 7.38 10.96
CA SER A 99 14.86 6.60 11.48
C SER A 99 15.23 5.14 11.76
N LEU A 100 16.10 4.53 10.93
CA LEU A 100 16.63 3.18 11.18
C LEU A 100 17.58 3.14 12.38
N GLU A 101 18.40 4.18 12.59
CA GLU A 101 19.28 4.29 13.76
C GLU A 101 18.45 4.41 15.05
N GLU A 102 17.42 5.25 15.06
CA GLU A 102 16.47 5.39 16.17
C GLU A 102 15.82 4.03 16.53
N THR A 103 15.37 3.27 15.52
CA THR A 103 14.78 1.95 15.76
C THR A 103 15.79 0.92 16.27
N ASN A 104 17.02 0.96 15.77
CA ASN A 104 18.08 0.09 16.29
C ASN A 104 18.42 0.41 17.74
N GLU A 105 18.48 1.69 18.11
CA GLU A 105 18.66 2.13 19.49
C GLU A 105 17.49 1.66 20.37
N PHE A 106 16.25 1.86 19.92
CA PHE A 106 15.05 1.38 20.60
C PHE A 106 15.12 -0.12 20.86
N LEU A 107 15.39 -0.94 19.84
CA LEU A 107 15.47 -2.39 19.97
C LEU A 107 16.62 -2.81 20.89
N SER A 108 17.76 -2.11 20.85
CA SER A 108 18.87 -2.38 21.77
C SER A 108 18.52 -2.10 23.23
N ASN A 109 17.66 -1.12 23.50
CA ASN A 109 17.29 -0.70 24.85
C ASN A 109 16.10 -1.48 25.43
N GLU A 110 15.14 -1.80 24.56
CA GLU A 110 13.82 -2.28 24.97
C GLU A 110 13.56 -3.76 24.60
N ALA A 111 14.29 -4.33 23.64
CA ALA A 111 14.08 -5.72 23.22
C ALA A 111 15.06 -6.70 23.88
N SER A 112 14.61 -7.94 24.09
CA SER A 112 15.47 -9.04 24.53
C SER A 112 16.29 -9.56 23.35
N THR A 113 17.62 -9.44 23.41
CA THR A 113 18.63 -10.00 22.48
C THR A 113 18.08 -10.32 21.07
N VAL A 114 17.79 -9.28 20.29
CA VAL A 114 17.36 -9.41 18.89
C VAL A 114 18.56 -9.13 17.98
N ASP A 115 18.81 -10.02 17.03
CA ASP A 115 19.68 -9.70 15.90
C ASP A 115 18.90 -8.85 14.89
N THR A 116 19.19 -7.55 14.85
CA THR A 116 18.48 -6.59 13.98
C THR A 116 18.95 -6.60 12.54
N SER A 117 19.92 -7.46 12.18
CA SER A 117 20.44 -7.56 10.81
C SER A 117 19.37 -7.90 9.77
N GLY A 118 18.30 -8.60 10.19
CA GLY A 118 17.15 -8.92 9.35
C GLY A 118 16.15 -7.77 9.15
N TYR A 119 16.19 -6.72 9.98
CA TYR A 119 15.17 -5.66 10.02
C TYR A 119 15.10 -4.88 8.71
N ARG A 120 16.19 -4.18 8.35
CA ARG A 120 16.26 -3.38 7.11
C ARG A 120 16.04 -4.26 5.89
N ASN A 121 16.67 -5.43 5.85
CA ASN A 121 16.54 -6.38 4.74
C ASN A 121 15.08 -6.78 4.53
N GLY A 122 14.32 -7.05 5.60
CA GLY A 122 12.89 -7.33 5.54
C GLY A 122 12.07 -6.18 4.97
N LEU A 123 12.34 -4.94 5.41
CA LEU A 123 11.66 -3.75 4.89
C LEU A 123 11.92 -3.56 3.38
N GLU A 124 13.18 -3.66 2.96
CA GLU A 124 13.55 -3.54 1.55
C GLU A 124 12.92 -4.65 0.71
N CYS A 125 12.88 -5.87 1.23
CA CYS A 125 12.31 -7.03 0.57
C CYS A 125 10.81 -6.87 0.33
N ALA A 126 10.07 -6.42 1.34
CA ALA A 126 8.66 -6.09 1.21
C ALA A 126 8.44 -4.94 0.21
N ALA A 127 9.27 -3.90 0.27
CA ALA A 127 9.19 -2.77 -0.65
C ALA A 127 9.45 -3.17 -2.12
N ARG A 128 10.32 -4.15 -2.39
CA ARG A 128 10.55 -4.65 -3.75
C ARG A 128 9.29 -5.29 -4.35
N PHE A 129 8.51 -6.05 -3.58
CA PHE A 129 7.23 -6.60 -4.06
C PHE A 129 6.21 -5.49 -4.38
N ASP A 130 6.09 -4.48 -3.50
CA ASP A 130 5.24 -3.31 -3.73
C ASP A 130 5.64 -2.58 -5.04
N LEU A 131 6.93 -2.25 -5.18
CA LEU A 131 7.45 -1.55 -6.36
C LEU A 131 7.33 -2.39 -7.65
N ALA A 132 7.55 -3.71 -7.58
CA ALA A 132 7.36 -4.61 -8.71
C ALA A 132 5.89 -4.62 -9.18
N SER A 133 4.94 -4.63 -8.25
CA SER A 133 3.51 -4.58 -8.58
C SER A 133 3.08 -3.24 -9.17
N LYS A 134 3.58 -2.13 -8.62
CA LYS A 134 3.37 -0.78 -9.16
C LYS A 134 3.90 -0.61 -10.59
N LYS A 135 4.83 -1.48 -11.03
CA LYS A 135 5.34 -1.55 -12.40
C LYS A 135 4.74 -2.69 -13.23
N GLY A 136 3.79 -3.44 -12.70
CA GLY A 136 3.05 -4.48 -13.41
C GLY A 136 3.74 -5.84 -13.51
N ALA A 137 4.81 -6.11 -12.76
CA ALA A 137 5.48 -7.42 -12.79
C ALA A 137 4.73 -8.50 -12.00
N ILE A 138 3.91 -8.11 -11.02
CA ILE A 138 3.17 -9.04 -10.15
C ILE A 138 1.80 -8.43 -9.77
N PRO A 139 0.71 -9.21 -9.68
CA PRO A 139 -0.59 -8.71 -9.25
C PRO A 139 -0.56 -8.08 -7.85
N ALA A 140 -1.40 -7.07 -7.60
CA ALA A 140 -1.35 -6.31 -6.36
C ALA A 140 -1.66 -7.16 -5.11
N HIS A 141 -2.62 -8.07 -5.22
CA HIS A 141 -2.99 -8.97 -4.13
C HIS A 141 -1.84 -9.90 -3.73
N GLU A 142 -1.08 -10.39 -4.73
CA GLU A 142 0.05 -11.28 -4.51
C GLU A 142 1.24 -10.53 -3.91
N ALA A 143 1.54 -9.34 -4.44
CA ALA A 143 2.56 -8.46 -3.86
C ALA A 143 2.25 -8.10 -2.40
N GLN A 144 0.99 -7.77 -2.09
CA GLN A 144 0.57 -7.48 -0.72
C GLN A 144 0.72 -8.70 0.20
N ALA A 145 0.35 -9.89 -0.25
CA ALA A 145 0.51 -11.12 0.53
C ALA A 145 1.98 -11.43 0.81
N ARG A 146 2.84 -11.40 -0.22
CA ARG A 146 4.29 -11.68 -0.07
C ARG A 146 4.98 -10.62 0.79
N ALA A 147 4.69 -9.33 0.58
CA ALA A 147 5.25 -8.25 1.39
C ALA A 147 4.82 -8.36 2.86
N LYS A 148 3.55 -8.69 3.13
CA LYS A 148 3.05 -8.94 4.48
C LYS A 148 3.80 -10.08 5.17
N GLU A 149 3.97 -11.21 4.48
CA GLU A 149 4.66 -12.37 5.03
C GLU A 149 6.13 -12.11 5.36
N VAL A 150 6.83 -11.40 4.47
CA VAL A 150 8.20 -10.92 4.71
C VAL A 150 8.25 -10.07 5.97
N LEU A 151 7.38 -9.07 6.12
CA LEU A 151 7.35 -8.21 7.30
C LEU A 151 7.05 -9.01 8.57
N MET A 152 6.07 -9.92 8.52
CA MET A 152 5.69 -10.79 9.64
C MET A 152 6.83 -11.72 10.09
N THR A 153 7.70 -12.15 9.16
CA THR A 153 8.84 -13.03 9.45
C THR A 153 10.08 -12.27 9.91
N THR A 154 10.13 -10.96 9.63
CA THR A 154 11.28 -10.11 9.92
C THR A 154 10.89 -9.01 10.91
N SER A 155 10.69 -7.79 10.43
CA SER A 155 10.52 -6.58 11.20
C SER A 155 9.36 -6.64 12.19
N VAL A 156 8.18 -7.13 11.79
CA VAL A 156 7.01 -7.21 12.68
C VAL A 156 7.20 -8.28 13.76
N SER A 157 7.94 -9.37 13.47
CA SER A 157 8.19 -10.43 14.46
C SER A 157 8.91 -9.93 15.72
N TYR A 158 9.67 -8.84 15.60
CA TYR A 158 10.44 -8.28 16.71
C TYR A 158 9.55 -7.68 17.82
N GLU A 159 8.27 -7.41 17.55
CA GLU A 159 7.28 -7.06 18.59
C GLU A 159 7.24 -8.09 19.73
N GLY A 160 7.48 -9.36 19.41
CA GLY A 160 7.53 -10.46 20.39
C GLY A 160 8.71 -10.36 21.35
N PHE A 161 9.74 -9.60 21.01
CA PHE A 161 10.96 -9.45 21.78
C PHE A 161 11.02 -8.13 22.54
N VAL A 162 10.11 -7.19 22.29
CA VAL A 162 10.02 -5.94 23.07
C VAL A 162 9.50 -6.28 24.47
N ARG A 163 10.38 -6.11 25.47
CA ARG A 163 10.11 -6.36 26.90
C ARG A 163 9.23 -7.61 27.16
N PRO A 164 9.64 -8.83 26.76
CA PRO A 164 8.76 -10.00 26.76
C PRO A 164 8.29 -10.41 28.16
N ASP A 165 9.06 -10.06 29.19
CA ASP A 165 8.78 -10.39 30.60
C ASP A 165 8.07 -9.24 31.36
N ALA A 166 7.78 -8.11 30.72
CA ALA A 166 7.06 -6.99 31.33
C ALA A 166 5.55 -7.21 31.35
N SER A 167 4.84 -6.48 32.22
CA SER A 167 3.37 -6.49 32.21
C SER A 167 2.83 -5.88 30.92
N GLU A 168 1.61 -6.27 30.51
CA GLU A 168 0.94 -5.74 29.32
C GLU A 168 0.91 -4.19 29.31
N ASP A 169 0.55 -3.56 30.43
CA ASP A 169 0.51 -2.09 30.57
C ASP A 169 1.87 -1.40 30.35
N GLN A 170 2.97 -2.11 30.56
CA GLN A 170 4.34 -1.61 30.34
C GLN A 170 4.82 -1.91 28.93
N ARG A 171 4.43 -3.07 28.39
CA ARG A 171 4.87 -3.57 27.09
C ARG A 171 4.12 -2.92 25.94
N GLU A 172 2.80 -2.77 26.04
CA GLU A 172 1.96 -2.30 24.93
C GLU A 172 2.35 -0.91 24.41
N PRO A 173 2.68 0.09 25.24
CA PRO A 173 3.13 1.40 24.74
C PRO A 173 4.44 1.31 23.93
N LEU A 174 5.37 0.45 24.35
CA LEU A 174 6.65 0.23 23.67
C LEU A 174 6.45 -0.52 22.35
N VAL A 175 5.57 -1.53 22.36
CA VAL A 175 5.21 -2.25 21.14
C VAL A 175 4.51 -1.31 20.15
N GLU A 176 3.61 -0.44 20.61
CA GLU A 176 2.95 0.54 19.74
C GLU A 176 3.92 1.56 19.16
N GLU A 177 4.90 2.02 19.95
CA GLU A 177 6.00 2.85 19.46
C GLU A 177 6.79 2.11 18.37
N TYR A 178 7.17 0.85 18.62
CA TYR A 178 7.88 0.02 17.65
C TYR A 178 7.09 -0.23 16.36
N ARG A 179 5.77 -0.44 16.45
CA ARG A 179 4.87 -0.57 15.29
C ARG A 179 4.88 0.70 14.45
N GLY A 180 4.79 1.86 15.10
CA GLY A 180 4.86 3.16 14.45
C GLY A 180 6.21 3.39 13.75
N GLN A 181 7.31 3.09 14.43
CA GLN A 181 8.64 3.14 13.84
C GLN A 181 8.77 2.19 12.63
N THR A 182 8.25 0.97 12.73
CA THR A 182 8.31 -0.02 11.65
C THR A 182 7.49 0.37 10.43
N TYR A 183 6.29 0.90 10.65
CA TYR A 183 5.48 1.46 9.57
C TYR A 183 6.21 2.62 8.87
N ARG A 184 6.73 3.57 9.65
CA ARG A 184 7.49 4.72 9.14
C ARG A 184 8.73 4.29 8.35
N ASN A 185 9.53 3.38 8.90
CA ASN A 185 10.73 2.86 8.24
C ASN A 185 10.40 2.15 6.93
N TYR A 186 9.32 1.37 6.87
CA TYR A 186 8.87 0.77 5.61
C TYR A 186 8.58 1.83 4.54
N MET A 187 7.84 2.88 4.89
CA MET A 187 7.48 3.94 3.95
C MET A 187 8.71 4.70 3.45
N LEU A 188 9.62 5.05 4.37
CA LEU A 188 10.89 5.71 4.04
C LEU A 188 11.76 4.84 3.13
N VAL A 189 11.96 3.56 3.46
CA VAL A 189 12.74 2.60 2.64
C VAL A 189 12.11 2.43 1.27
N ARG A 190 10.79 2.24 1.19
CA ARG A 190 10.08 2.12 -0.09
C ARG A 190 10.32 3.35 -0.97
N ASP A 191 10.29 4.54 -0.38
CA ASP A 191 10.47 5.78 -1.13
C ASP A 191 11.91 6.03 -1.54
N GLU A 192 12.90 5.66 -0.72
CA GLU A 192 14.33 5.63 -1.10
C GLU A 192 14.57 4.66 -2.25
N MET A 193 13.89 3.52 -2.23
CA MET A 193 14.02 2.46 -3.24
C MET A 193 13.22 2.73 -4.53
N LYS A 194 12.49 3.85 -4.64
CA LYS A 194 11.88 4.29 -5.89
C LYS A 194 12.98 4.45 -6.94
N SER A 195 13.19 3.38 -7.69
CA SER A 195 14.31 3.22 -8.59
C SER A 195 13.83 3.21 -10.03
N ASP A 196 14.72 3.58 -10.94
CA ASP A 196 14.52 3.44 -12.38
C ASP A 196 14.66 1.98 -12.85
N LYS A 197 14.80 1.02 -11.94
CA LYS A 197 14.94 -0.41 -12.28
C LYS A 197 13.69 -0.93 -12.99
N GLU A 198 13.88 -1.79 -13.98
CA GLU A 198 12.79 -2.46 -14.68
C GLU A 198 11.97 -3.37 -13.74
N ALA A 199 10.70 -3.58 -14.09
CA ALA A 199 9.74 -4.33 -13.27
C ALA A 199 10.22 -5.75 -12.94
N ASP A 200 10.75 -6.46 -13.94
CA ASP A 200 11.25 -7.85 -13.79
C ASP A 200 12.49 -7.93 -12.91
N ALA A 201 13.35 -6.89 -12.93
CA ALA A 201 14.53 -6.85 -12.06
C ALA A 201 14.12 -6.67 -10.58
N LEU A 202 13.12 -5.83 -10.32
CA LEU A 202 12.56 -5.67 -8.98
C LEU A 202 11.92 -6.96 -8.47
N LEU A 203 11.16 -7.66 -9.33
CA LEU A 203 10.56 -8.94 -8.96
C LEU A 203 11.63 -10.01 -8.67
N ALA A 204 12.64 -10.14 -9.52
CA ALA A 204 13.72 -11.10 -9.31
C ALA A 204 14.49 -10.85 -8.01
N GLU A 205 14.77 -9.58 -7.67
CA GLU A 205 15.38 -9.22 -6.38
C GLU A 205 14.45 -9.51 -5.20
N ALA A 206 13.14 -9.26 -5.35
CA ALA A 206 12.14 -9.57 -4.33
C ALA A 206 12.08 -11.08 -4.05
N GLU A 207 12.05 -11.90 -5.10
CA GLU A 207 11.99 -13.36 -5.00
C GLU A 207 13.29 -13.97 -4.44
N ALA A 208 14.44 -13.45 -4.86
CA ALA A 208 15.72 -13.86 -4.29
C ALA A 208 15.80 -13.58 -2.79
N CYS A 209 15.30 -12.41 -2.36
CA CYS A 209 15.21 -12.08 -0.95
C CYS A 209 14.21 -12.97 -0.21
N TYR A 210 13.02 -13.17 -0.77
CA TYR A 210 11.97 -14.00 -0.19
C TYR A 210 12.46 -15.45 0.05
N ALA A 211 13.17 -16.00 -0.93
CA ALA A 211 13.83 -17.30 -0.80
C ALA A 211 14.97 -17.31 0.24
N ALA A 212 15.75 -16.23 0.34
CA ALA A 212 16.81 -16.11 1.35
C ALA A 212 16.26 -16.08 2.80
N LEU A 213 15.01 -15.65 2.96
CA LEU A 213 14.27 -15.73 4.23
C LEU A 213 13.68 -17.12 4.49
N GLY A 214 13.83 -18.08 3.57
CA GLY A 214 13.28 -19.42 3.68
C GLY A 214 11.77 -19.48 3.45
N LEU A 215 11.18 -18.45 2.83
CA LEU A 215 9.77 -18.40 2.49
C LEU A 215 9.54 -19.06 1.12
N GLU A 216 8.53 -19.91 1.03
CA GLU A 216 8.18 -20.60 -0.22
C GLU A 216 7.01 -19.90 -0.91
N PRO A 217 7.10 -19.63 -2.22
CA PRO A 217 5.96 -19.08 -2.94
C PRO A 217 4.81 -20.09 -2.88
N VAL A 218 3.64 -19.64 -2.42
CA VAL A 218 2.42 -20.46 -2.45
C VAL A 218 2.16 -20.83 -3.90
N GLN A 219 2.41 -22.09 -4.26
CA GLN A 219 2.01 -22.59 -5.56
C GLN A 219 0.48 -22.56 -5.60
N PRO A 220 -0.14 -22.02 -6.67
CA PRO A 220 -1.59 -22.10 -6.80
C PRO A 220 -1.95 -23.59 -6.78
N GLU A 221 -2.77 -23.97 -5.79
CA GLU A 221 -3.34 -25.32 -5.73
C GLU A 221 -3.90 -25.63 -7.11
N GLN A 222 -3.43 -26.71 -7.74
CA GLN A 222 -4.09 -27.24 -8.91
C GLN A 222 -5.51 -27.58 -8.45
N VAL A 223 -6.47 -26.74 -8.85
CA VAL A 223 -7.88 -27.08 -8.74
C VAL A 223 -8.05 -28.30 -9.64
N GLU A 224 -7.90 -29.49 -9.04
CA GLU A 224 -8.31 -30.73 -9.68
C GLU A 224 -9.80 -30.55 -10.01
N ASP A 225 -10.04 -30.41 -11.29
CA ASP A 225 -11.36 -30.36 -11.91
C ASP A 225 -12.01 -31.75 -11.72
N THR A 226 -12.51 -32.04 -10.52
CA THR A 226 -13.40 -33.18 -10.28
C THR A 226 -14.77 -32.86 -10.86
N ALA A 227 -14.84 -32.85 -12.19
CA ALA A 227 -16.07 -32.74 -12.96
C ALA A 227 -16.04 -33.69 -14.16
N ALA A 228 -15.85 -34.98 -13.93
CA ALA A 228 -16.26 -36.03 -14.86
C ALA A 228 -16.29 -37.38 -14.13
N ASP A 229 -17.46 -37.77 -13.64
CA ASP A 229 -17.98 -39.16 -13.67
C ASP A 229 -19.25 -39.22 -12.83
N ALA A 230 -20.33 -38.68 -13.39
CA ALA A 230 -21.69 -38.92 -12.94
C ALA A 230 -22.63 -39.11 -14.14
N GLU A 231 -22.22 -39.92 -15.12
CA GLU A 231 -23.17 -40.59 -16.02
C GLU A 231 -22.66 -42.02 -16.30
N GLY A 232 -23.38 -43.00 -15.75
CA GLY A 232 -23.16 -44.43 -15.92
C GLY A 232 -24.22 -45.23 -15.16
#